data_AF-A0A9N9XEB4-F1
#
_entry.id   AF-A0A9N9XEB4-F1
#
_cell.length_a   1.000
_cell.length_b   1.000
_cell.length_c   1.000
_cell.angle_alpha   90.00
_cell.angle_beta   90.00
_cell.angle_gamma   90.00
#
_symmetry.space_group_name_H-M   'P 1'
#
loop_
_entity.id
_entity.type
_entity.pdbx_description
1 polymer ?
#
loop_
_entity_poly.entity_id
_entity_poly.type
_entity_poly.pdbx_seq_one_letter_code
_entity_poly.pdbx_strand_id
1 'polypeptide(L)'
;MPKTKMPRRAQPKKDGPESGEDSDEYRKRRDRNNLAVKRSRVKSKQKTQETLNRVTELRNENTVLEEKVKTLTKELGFLKELFLAHASNSADKNKFEGVDLNKLLQEPADESTSSGNNT
;
A
#
# COMPACT_ATOMS: atom_id res chain seq x y z
N MET A 1 21.45 -28.83 -2.07
CA MET A 1 22.18 -27.91 -2.97
C MET A 1 23.49 -27.51 -2.29
N PRO A 2 24.67 -27.90 -2.81
CA PRO A 2 25.95 -27.54 -2.19
C PRO A 2 26.27 -26.07 -2.51
N LYS A 3 26.79 -25.32 -1.54
CA LYS A 3 27.24 -23.93 -1.74
C LYS A 3 28.54 -23.95 -2.54
N THR A 4 28.47 -23.59 -3.82
CA THR A 4 29.65 -23.44 -4.69
C THR A 4 30.54 -22.33 -4.15
N LYS A 5 31.72 -22.68 -3.64
CA LYS A 5 32.75 -21.73 -3.21
C LYS A 5 33.33 -21.08 -4.47
N MET A 6 33.01 -19.80 -4.71
CA MET A 6 33.61 -19.06 -5.83
C MET A 6 35.13 -18.94 -5.61
N PRO A 7 35.97 -19.10 -6.66
CA PRO A 7 37.40 -18.93 -6.52
C PRO A 7 37.71 -17.47 -6.18
N ARG A 8 38.48 -17.25 -5.11
CA ARG A 8 39.01 -15.92 -4.79
C ARG A 8 39.96 -15.53 -5.93
N ARG A 9 39.54 -14.58 -6.76
CA ARG A 9 40.37 -13.97 -7.79
C ARG A 9 41.64 -13.42 -7.13
N ALA A 10 42.78 -14.06 -7.38
CA ALA A 10 44.08 -13.59 -6.98
C ALA A 10 44.21 -12.13 -7.46
N GLN A 11 44.35 -11.22 -6.50
CA GLN A 11 44.58 -9.81 -6.82
C GLN A 11 45.96 -9.74 -7.49
N PRO A 12 46.09 -9.16 -8.70
CA PRO A 12 47.40 -8.79 -9.18
C PRO A 12 47.96 -7.80 -8.16
N LYS A 13 49.17 -8.06 -7.64
CA LYS A 13 49.93 -7.05 -6.91
C LYS A 13 50.15 -5.90 -7.90
N LYS A 14 49.27 -4.90 -7.85
CA LYS A 14 49.46 -3.65 -8.55
C LYS A 14 50.38 -2.82 -7.68
N ASP A 15 51.57 -2.58 -8.18
CA ASP A 15 52.43 -1.50 -7.77
C ASP A 15 51.57 -0.26 -7.51
N GLY A 16 51.70 0.30 -6.31
CA GLY A 16 50.96 1.48 -5.90
C GLY A 16 51.28 2.66 -6.82
N PRO A 17 50.46 3.72 -6.84
CA PRO A 17 50.83 4.95 -7.51
C PRO A 17 52.11 5.49 -6.87
N GLU A 18 53.21 5.30 -7.57
CA GLU A 18 54.54 5.83 -7.29
C GLU A 18 54.55 7.32 -7.67
N SER A 19 53.88 8.15 -6.86
CA SER A 19 54.08 9.61 -6.75
C SER A 19 52.99 10.20 -5.84
N GLY A 20 53.38 11.12 -4.95
CA GLY A 20 52.51 11.69 -3.90
C GLY A 20 51.19 12.28 -4.43
N GLU A 21 51.19 12.89 -5.61
CA GLU A 21 50.00 13.52 -6.21
C GLU A 21 48.95 12.50 -6.73
N ASP A 22 49.38 11.45 -7.44
CA ASP A 22 48.48 10.39 -7.92
C ASP A 22 47.86 9.59 -6.75
N SER A 23 48.60 9.48 -5.64
CA SER A 23 48.14 8.83 -4.41
C SER A 23 47.07 9.66 -3.69
N ASP A 24 47.20 10.99 -3.69
CA ASP A 24 46.24 11.91 -3.08
C ASP A 24 44.96 12.02 -3.92
N GLU A 25 45.07 12.07 -5.24
CA GLU A 25 43.92 12.01 -6.14
C GLU A 25 43.17 10.68 -6.03
N TYR A 26 43.89 9.57 -5.93
CA TYR A 26 43.28 8.26 -5.67
C TYR A 26 42.50 8.26 -4.34
N ARG A 27 43.08 8.80 -3.27
CA ARG A 27 42.45 8.87 -1.94
C ARG A 27 41.17 9.71 -1.97
N LYS A 28 41.22 10.90 -2.57
CA LYS A 28 40.03 11.76 -2.78
C LYS A 28 38.92 11.05 -3.58
N ARG A 29 39.27 10.34 -4.67
CA ARG A 29 38.30 9.54 -5.44
C ARG A 29 37.69 8.42 -4.61
N ARG A 30 38.50 7.73 -3.80
CA ARG A 30 38.05 6.63 -2.94
C ARG A 30 37.10 7.11 -1.86
N ASP A 31 37.42 8.23 -1.22
CA ASP A 31 36.59 8.85 -0.19
C ASP A 31 35.25 9.32 -0.77
N ARG A 32 35.26 9.94 -1.96
CA ARG A 32 34.02 10.30 -2.67
C ARG A 32 33.18 9.08 -2.99
N ASN A 33 33.78 7.98 -3.47
CA ASN A 33 33.05 6.75 -3.74
C ASN A 33 32.49 6.12 -2.45
N ASN A 34 33.27 6.09 -1.37
CA ASN A 34 32.81 5.58 -0.07
C ASN A 34 31.59 6.36 0.43
N LEU A 35 31.62 7.69 0.30
CA LEU A 35 30.47 8.55 0.62
C LEU A 35 29.27 8.25 -0.28
N ALA A 36 29.47 8.10 -1.59
CA ALA A 36 28.40 7.76 -2.54
C ALA A 36 27.75 6.41 -2.21
N VAL A 37 28.55 5.40 -1.86
CA VAL A 37 28.06 4.07 -1.45
C VAL A 37 27.27 4.17 -0.14
N LYS A 38 27.78 4.89 0.87
CA LYS A 38 27.04 5.12 2.12
C LYS A 38 25.70 5.79 1.84
N ARG A 39 25.68 6.86 1.04
CA ARG A 39 24.45 7.56 0.63
C ARG A 39 23.48 6.65 -0.11
N SER A 40 23.96 5.85 -1.07
CA SER A 40 23.15 4.89 -1.83
C SER A 40 22.50 3.82 -0.92
N ARG A 41 23.26 3.28 0.04
CA ARG A 41 22.74 2.32 1.02
C ARG A 41 21.67 2.94 1.91
N VAL A 42 21.92 4.13 2.44
CA VAL A 42 20.94 4.86 3.28
C VAL A 42 19.67 5.13 2.48
N LYS A 43 19.79 5.65 1.25
CA LYS A 43 18.65 5.92 0.38
C LYS A 43 17.83 4.66 0.09
N SER A 44 18.48 3.52 -0.15
CA SER A 44 17.79 2.25 -0.41
C SER A 44 17.05 1.75 0.84
N LYS A 45 17.68 1.85 2.02
CA LYS A 45 17.05 1.52 3.30
C LYS A 45 15.86 2.43 3.59
N GLN A 46 16.01 3.73 3.38
CA GLN A 46 14.98 4.72 3.57
C GLN A 46 13.79 4.47 2.63
N LYS A 47 14.02 4.24 1.34
CA LYS A 47 12.94 3.91 0.38
C LYS A 47 12.15 2.68 0.81
N THR A 48 12.84 1.66 1.34
CA THR A 48 12.18 0.45 1.85
C THR A 48 11.30 0.79 3.05
N GLN A 49 11.82 1.58 4.00
CA GLN A 49 11.06 2.01 5.17
C GLN A 49 9.84 2.88 4.80
N GLU A 50 10.02 3.84 3.89
CA GLU A 50 8.93 4.69 3.40
C GLU A 50 7.84 3.85 2.73
N THR A 51 8.22 2.83 1.96
CA THR A 51 7.26 1.91 1.33
C THR A 51 6.47 1.14 2.38
N LEU A 52 7.14 0.60 3.41
CA LEU A 52 6.47 -0.10 4.52
C LEU A 52 5.52 0.82 5.30
N ASN A 53 5.94 2.05 5.56
CA ASN A 53 5.10 3.05 6.22
C ASN A 53 3.87 3.35 5.36
N ARG A 54 4.04 3.59 4.06
CA ARG A 54 2.92 3.88 3.16
C ARG A 54 1.93 2.72 3.05
N VAL A 55 2.41 1.48 3.04
CA VAL A 55 1.52 0.29 3.08
C VAL A 55 0.72 0.26 4.38
N THR A 56 1.34 0.58 5.51
CA THR A 56 0.66 0.65 6.80
C THR A 56 -0.40 1.75 6.83
N GLU A 57 -0.06 2.95 6.34
CA GLU A 57 -1.01 4.06 6.20
C GLU A 57 -2.20 3.69 5.32
N LEU A 58 -1.96 3.12 4.13
CA LEU A 58 -3.01 2.69 3.22
C LEU A 58 -3.92 1.62 3.82
N ARG A 59 -3.35 0.69 4.61
CA ARG A 59 -4.16 -0.31 5.33
C ARG A 59 -5.08 0.34 6.37
N ASN A 60 -4.55 1.28 7.15
CA ASN A 60 -5.34 2.01 8.14
C ASN A 60 -6.42 2.87 7.47
N GLU A 61 -6.08 3.59 6.39
CA GLU A 61 -7.03 4.36 5.59
C GLU A 61 -8.15 3.46 5.05
N ASN A 62 -7.81 2.25 4.55
CA ASN A 62 -8.79 1.31 4.06
C ASN A 62 -9.73 0.81 5.16
N THR A 63 -9.20 0.42 6.33
CA THR A 63 -10.04 0.03 7.48
C THR A 63 -11.04 1.13 7.86
N VAL A 64 -10.59 2.39 7.91
CA VAL A 64 -11.48 3.53 8.22
C VAL A 64 -12.54 3.73 7.13
N LEU A 65 -12.19 3.54 5.87
CA LEU A 65 -13.15 3.63 4.76
C LEU A 65 -14.17 2.49 4.80
N GLU A 66 -13.74 1.26 5.07
CA GLU A 66 -14.62 0.10 5.23
C GLU A 66 -15.62 0.31 6.39
N GLU A 67 -15.16 0.85 7.52
CA GLU A 67 -16.05 1.20 8.65
C GLU A 67 -17.06 2.29 8.29
N LYS A 68 -16.64 3.30 7.52
CA LYS A 68 -17.55 4.35 7.03
C LYS A 68 -18.59 3.79 6.08
N VAL A 69 -18.19 2.96 5.11
CA VAL A 69 -19.12 2.29 4.19
C VAL A 69 -20.12 1.47 4.99
N LYS A 70 -19.66 0.63 5.92
CA LYS A 70 -20.52 -0.18 6.79
C LYS A 70 -21.52 0.66 7.59
N THR A 71 -21.09 1.81 8.11
CA THR A 71 -21.95 2.71 8.89
C THR A 71 -23.02 3.33 7.99
N LEU A 72 -22.62 3.88 6.84
CA LEU A 72 -23.55 4.47 5.87
C LEU A 72 -24.54 3.45 5.31
N THR A 73 -24.11 2.21 5.05
CA THR A 73 -24.99 1.12 4.61
C THR A 73 -26.05 0.82 5.66
N LYS A 74 -25.68 0.77 6.95
CA LYS A 74 -26.65 0.59 8.04
C LYS A 74 -27.61 1.76 8.19
N GLU A 75 -27.11 2.99 8.13
CA GLU A 75 -27.94 4.19 8.20
C GLU A 75 -28.95 4.25 7.04
N LEU A 76 -28.51 3.88 5.83
CA LEU A 76 -29.37 3.78 4.66
C LEU A 76 -30.41 2.68 4.83
N GLY A 77 -30.02 1.50 5.34
CA GLY A 77 -30.94 0.41 5.67
C GLY A 77 -32.00 0.85 6.68
N PHE A 78 -31.58 1.50 7.76
CA PHE A 78 -32.49 2.05 8.78
C PHE A 78 -33.47 3.06 8.19
N LEU A 79 -33.01 3.98 7.33
CA LEU A 79 -33.89 4.95 6.70
C LEU A 79 -34.89 4.30 5.73
N LYS A 80 -34.47 3.27 4.99
CA LYS A 80 -35.35 2.45 4.15
C LYS A 80 -36.43 1.78 5.00
N GLU A 81 -36.06 1.12 6.09
CA GLU A 81 -37.01 0.49 7.02
C GLU A 81 -38.00 1.49 7.65
N LEU A 82 -37.50 2.66 8.07
CA LEU A 82 -38.34 3.72 8.63
C LEU A 82 -39.36 4.24 7.59
N PHE A 83 -38.92 4.44 6.35
CA PHE A 83 -39.77 4.86 5.25
C PHE A 83 -40.84 3.81 4.94
N LEU A 84 -40.47 2.52 4.93
CA LEU A 84 -41.39 1.40 4.74
C LEU A 84 -42.45 1.33 5.83
N ALA A 85 -42.06 1.43 7.10
CA ALA A 85 -42.97 1.38 8.25
C ALA A 85 -43.96 2.57 8.24
N HIS A 86 -43.51 3.76 7.85
CA HIS A 86 -44.36 4.93 7.72
C HIS A 86 -45.31 4.81 6.52
N ALA A 87 -44.84 4.28 5.39
CA ALA A 87 -45.65 4.02 4.20
C ALA A 87 -46.75 2.97 4.48
N SER A 88 -46.44 1.92 5.24
CA SER A 88 -47.43 0.89 5.62
C SER A 88 -48.48 1.41 6.63
N ASN A 89 -48.13 2.40 7.46
CA ASN A 89 -49.04 3.00 8.43
C ASN A 89 -49.86 4.18 7.87
N SER A 90 -49.49 4.72 6.70
CA SER A 90 -50.21 5.83 6.06
C SER A 90 -51.37 5.29 5.21
N ALA A 91 -52.57 5.85 5.38
CA ALA A 91 -53.77 5.47 4.62
C ALA A 91 -53.68 5.76 3.11
N ASP A 92 -52.68 6.52 2.67
CA ASP A 92 -52.45 6.91 1.27
C ASP A 92 -51.67 5.84 0.50
N LYS A 93 -52.30 4.68 0.27
CA LYS A 93 -51.77 3.64 -0.64
C LYS A 93 -51.49 4.17 -2.06
N ASN A 94 -52.22 5.21 -2.47
CA ASN A 94 -52.09 5.86 -3.78
C ASN A 94 -50.76 6.61 -3.99
N LYS A 95 -50.01 6.92 -2.91
CA LYS A 95 -48.75 7.67 -3.02
C LYS A 95 -47.54 6.78 -3.35
N PHE A 96 -47.69 5.46 -3.22
CA PHE A 96 -46.62 4.48 -3.38
C PHE A 96 -46.84 3.55 -4.59
N GLU A 97 -47.87 3.78 -5.41
CA GLU A 97 -48.04 3.08 -6.69
C GLU A 97 -46.83 3.33 -7.60
N GLY A 98 -46.06 2.27 -7.88
CA GLY A 98 -44.87 2.31 -8.73
C GLY A 98 -43.53 2.29 -7.98
N VAL A 99 -43.52 2.33 -6.64
CA VAL A 99 -42.29 2.12 -5.86
C VAL A 99 -42.11 0.62 -5.61
N ASP A 100 -41.19 0.00 -6.34
CA ASP A 100 -40.85 -1.41 -6.11
C ASP A 100 -40.02 -1.56 -4.84
N LEU A 101 -40.70 -1.93 -3.76
CA LEU A 101 -40.16 -2.12 -2.41
C LEU A 101 -39.08 -3.21 -2.38
N ASN A 102 -39.20 -4.24 -3.24
CA ASN A 102 -38.20 -5.31 -3.34
C ASN A 102 -36.90 -4.79 -3.94
N LYS A 103 -36.98 -3.87 -4.91
CA LYS A 103 -35.80 -3.21 -5.49
C LYS A 103 -35.10 -2.29 -4.50
N LEU A 104 -35.84 -1.69 -3.56
CA LEU A 104 -35.26 -0.83 -2.51
C LEU A 104 -34.55 -1.67 -1.43
N LEU A 105 -35.05 -2.87 -1.14
CA LEU A 105 -34.45 -3.81 -0.18
C LEU A 105 -33.29 -4.63 -0.75
N GLN A 106 -33.10 -4.63 -2.08
CA GLN A 106 -31.89 -5.19 -2.67
C GLN A 106 -30.69 -4.36 -2.20
N GLU A 107 -29.82 -4.99 -1.41
CA GLU A 107 -28.48 -4.49 -1.23
C GLU A 107 -27.82 -4.46 -2.61
N PRO A 108 -27.09 -3.38 -2.97
CA PRO A 108 -26.25 -3.42 -4.16
C PRO A 108 -25.35 -4.63 -4.02
N ALA A 109 -25.39 -5.55 -4.99
CA ALA A 109 -24.52 -6.71 -4.98
C ALA A 109 -23.08 -6.20 -4.83
N ASP A 110 -22.45 -6.52 -3.71
CA ASP A 110 -21.06 -6.20 -3.43
C ASP A 110 -20.18 -6.99 -4.42
N GLU A 111 -20.00 -6.45 -5.61
CA GLU A 111 -18.93 -6.78 -6.56
C GLU A 111 -17.58 -6.28 -5.98
N SER A 112 -17.23 -6.74 -4.78
CA SER A 112 -15.90 -6.57 -4.19
C SER A 112 -15.37 -7.81 -3.46
N THR A 113 -16.12 -8.92 -3.47
CA THR A 113 -15.65 -10.22 -2.94
C THR A 113 -14.71 -10.96 -3.91
N SER A 114 -13.69 -10.30 -4.47
CA SER A 114 -12.55 -11.01 -5.08
C SER A 114 -11.34 -10.10 -5.33
N SER A 115 -10.54 -9.89 -4.30
CA SER A 115 -9.08 -9.92 -4.50
C SER A 115 -8.46 -10.48 -3.23
N GLY A 116 -8.35 -11.80 -3.25
CA GLY A 116 -7.71 -12.58 -2.21
C GLY A 116 -6.27 -12.13 -1.97
N ASN A 117 -5.91 -12.21 -0.69
CA ASN A 117 -4.61 -12.64 -0.17
C ASN A 117 -3.54 -12.85 -1.25
N ASN A 118 -2.70 -11.86 -1.46
CA ASN A 118 -1.39 -12.08 -2.05
C ASN A 118 -0.35 -12.08 -0.92
N THR A 119 0.35 -13.21 -0.86
CA THR A 119 1.50 -13.56 -0.02
C THR A 119 2.55 -12.45 0.07
#